data_AF-A0A0D0H4S1-F1
#
_entry.id   AF-A0A0D0H4S1-F1
#
_cell.length_a   1.000
_cell.length_b   1.000
_cell.length_c   1.000
_cell.angle_alpha   90.00
_cell.angle_beta   90.00
_cell.angle_gamma   90.00
#
_symmetry.space_group_name_H-M   'P 1'
#
loop_
_entity.id
_entity.type
_entity.pdbx_description
1 polymer ?
#
loop_
_entity_poly.entity_id
_entity_poly.type
_entity_poly.pdbx_seq_one_letter_code
_entity_poly.pdbx_strand_id
1 'polypeptide(L)'
;MYTDEMIAVQEAWGKQGLFLMRELLSFMGAFARAPELKEHERANLGMLLTASARSSESAFLLMIYGQLWDAEVVVRSVFEASLKFAFIVQNREDFSQRFKEYTKDQFELALMKDDQKARDLLANLRDPEADQWRPIRDLVLPDAKRDELRARYDKPTRRAMETRWGYVGILESLSRSGDPFYKGFSGLSYSYSVASHIQHADYSGVSIAMDRETRSPERRDSAHMAHLVRLISDCFTCFELRLRAAYRFAGCDKTPLNEVAVKIEEFRASMNTAHERWMEIEYGSSPIYPGCKTE
;
A
#
# COMPACT_ATOMS: atom_id res chain seq x y z
N MET A 1 19.55 11.40 19.41
CA MET A 1 18.36 12.20 19.73
C MET A 1 18.27 13.34 18.72
N TYR A 2 17.09 13.50 18.11
CA TYR A 2 16.81 14.53 17.11
C TYR A 2 16.67 15.92 17.74
N THR A 3 16.86 16.97 16.95
CA THR A 3 16.71 18.36 17.41
C THR A 3 15.23 18.74 17.49
N ASP A 4 14.88 19.67 18.39
CA ASP A 4 13.51 20.16 18.54
C ASP A 4 12.98 20.82 17.25
N GLU A 5 13.86 21.52 16.52
CA GLU A 5 13.54 22.11 15.22
C GLU A 5 13.15 21.02 14.20
N MET A 6 13.93 19.94 14.12
CA MET A 6 13.63 18.85 13.19
C MET A 6 12.31 18.15 13.53
N ILE A 7 12.07 17.92 14.83
CA ILE A 7 10.80 17.36 15.32
C ILE A 7 9.62 18.25 14.93
N ALA A 8 9.74 19.57 15.10
CA ALA A 8 8.70 20.51 14.71
C ALA A 8 8.42 20.52 13.20
N VAL A 9 9.46 20.47 12.37
CA VAL A 9 9.31 20.40 10.89
C VAL A 9 8.65 19.09 10.48
N GLN A 10 9.09 17.96 11.03
CA GLN A 10 8.47 16.66 10.79
C GLN A 10 6.99 16.66 11.16
N GLU A 11 6.67 17.17 12.35
CA GLU A 11 5.29 17.24 12.84
C GLU A 11 4.42 18.09 11.91
N ALA A 12 4.95 19.24 11.47
CA ALA A 12 4.27 20.14 10.54
C ALA A 12 4.00 19.47 9.19
N TRP A 13 5.00 18.86 8.56
CA TRP A 13 4.85 18.18 7.27
C TRP A 13 3.92 16.97 7.37
N GLY A 14 4.05 16.15 8.41
CA GLY A 14 3.15 15.02 8.64
C GLY A 14 1.69 15.46 8.80
N LYS A 15 1.43 16.54 9.55
CA LYS A 15 0.09 17.13 9.72
C LYS A 15 -0.47 17.70 8.41
N GLN A 16 0.33 18.49 7.69
CA GLN A 16 -0.07 19.05 6.40
C GLN A 16 -0.42 17.94 5.41
N GLY A 17 0.42 16.90 5.31
CA GLY A 17 0.16 15.74 4.47
C GLY A 17 -1.12 14.99 4.84
N LEU A 18 -1.38 14.80 6.13
CA LEU A 18 -2.62 14.17 6.63
C LEU A 18 -3.87 14.97 6.22
N PHE A 19 -3.87 16.28 6.47
CA PHE A 19 -5.03 17.12 6.17
C PHE A 19 -5.26 17.24 4.67
N LEU A 20 -4.20 17.39 3.88
CA LEU A 20 -4.30 17.38 2.43
C LEU A 20 -4.85 16.04 1.93
N MET A 21 -4.33 14.90 2.40
CA MET A 21 -4.84 13.58 2.01
C MET A 21 -6.36 13.47 2.29
N ARG A 22 -6.82 13.92 3.46
CA ARG A 22 -8.25 13.91 3.81
C ARG A 22 -9.11 14.76 2.87
N GLU A 23 -8.63 15.96 2.52
CA GLU A 23 -9.29 16.81 1.54
C GLU A 23 -9.43 16.08 0.20
N LEU A 24 -8.32 15.50 -0.29
CA LEU A 24 -8.26 14.86 -1.59
C LEU A 24 -9.13 13.59 -1.69
N LEU A 25 -9.38 12.87 -0.59
CA LEU A 25 -10.25 11.69 -0.59
C LEU A 25 -11.64 11.97 -1.17
N SER A 26 -12.15 13.20 -1.05
CA SER A 26 -13.44 13.60 -1.61
C SER A 26 -13.52 13.47 -3.14
N PHE A 27 -12.38 13.54 -3.84
CA PHE A 27 -12.30 13.38 -5.30
C PHE A 27 -12.62 11.95 -5.75
N MET A 28 -12.51 10.95 -4.87
CA MET A 28 -12.99 9.59 -5.16
C MET A 28 -14.52 9.51 -5.27
N GLY A 29 -15.24 10.56 -4.86
CA GLY A 29 -16.70 10.63 -4.91
C GLY A 29 -17.29 10.46 -6.31
N ALA A 30 -16.60 10.91 -7.36
CA ALA A 30 -17.05 10.73 -8.74
C ALA A 30 -17.15 9.24 -9.10
N PHE A 31 -16.10 8.47 -8.80
CA PHE A 31 -16.09 7.01 -8.95
C PHE A 31 -17.16 6.34 -8.08
N ALA A 32 -17.30 6.79 -6.84
CA ALA A 32 -18.33 6.30 -5.93
C ALA A 32 -19.75 6.59 -6.41
N ARG A 33 -19.97 7.44 -7.42
CA ARG A 33 -21.27 7.70 -8.05
C ARG A 33 -21.38 7.22 -9.50
N ALA A 34 -20.34 6.58 -10.04
CA ALA A 34 -20.31 6.11 -11.42
C ALA A 34 -21.48 5.14 -11.69
N PRO A 35 -22.38 5.42 -12.66
CA PRO A 35 -23.57 4.60 -12.92
C PRO A 35 -23.24 3.18 -13.41
N GLU A 36 -22.02 2.93 -13.87
CA GLU A 36 -21.59 1.65 -14.42
C GLU A 36 -21.27 0.60 -13.36
N LEU A 37 -21.11 1.02 -12.09
CA LEU A 37 -20.88 0.12 -10.98
C LEU A 37 -22.20 -0.31 -10.34
N LYS A 38 -22.39 -1.63 -10.23
CA LYS A 38 -23.47 -2.20 -9.41
C LYS A 38 -23.23 -1.87 -7.94
N GLU A 39 -24.30 -1.89 -7.16
CA GLU A 39 -24.23 -1.56 -5.73
C GLU A 39 -23.20 -2.39 -4.97
N HIS A 40 -23.16 -3.71 -5.18
CA HIS A 40 -22.20 -4.59 -4.53
C HIS A 40 -20.76 -4.37 -5.02
N GLU A 41 -20.55 -4.01 -6.29
CA GLU A 41 -19.22 -3.67 -6.84
C GLU A 41 -18.69 -2.40 -6.16
N ARG A 42 -19.54 -1.39 -6.05
CA ARG A 42 -19.25 -0.12 -5.36
C ARG A 42 -18.94 -0.35 -3.88
N ALA A 43 -19.71 -1.17 -3.17
CA ALA A 43 -19.49 -1.48 -1.77
C ALA A 43 -18.14 -2.18 -1.55
N ASN A 44 -17.82 -3.22 -2.32
CA ASN A 44 -16.58 -3.99 -2.17
C ASN A 44 -15.33 -3.18 -2.57
N LEU A 45 -15.41 -2.40 -3.65
CA LEU A 45 -14.33 -1.49 -4.03
C LEU A 45 -14.17 -0.36 -3.00
N GLY A 46 -15.28 0.10 -2.41
CA GLY A 46 -15.29 1.02 -1.28
C GLY A 46 -14.50 0.49 -0.08
N MET A 47 -14.59 -0.81 0.23
CA MET A 47 -13.81 -1.42 1.31
C MET A 47 -12.29 -1.29 1.07
N LEU A 48 -11.81 -1.48 -0.17
CA LEU A 48 -10.40 -1.26 -0.52
C LEU A 48 -9.98 0.20 -0.37
N LEU A 49 -10.83 1.13 -0.81
CA LEU A 49 -10.57 2.57 -0.70
C LEU A 49 -10.53 3.02 0.77
N THR A 50 -11.44 2.51 1.60
CA THR A 50 -11.45 2.76 3.04
C THR A 50 -10.25 2.11 3.74
N ALA A 51 -9.85 0.90 3.35
CA ALA A 51 -8.67 0.24 3.91
C ALA A 51 -7.38 1.02 3.62
N SER A 52 -7.22 1.48 2.38
CA SER A 52 -6.08 2.33 1.98
C SER A 52 -6.12 3.68 2.69
N ALA A 53 -7.26 4.36 2.77
CA ALA A 53 -7.39 5.63 3.50
C ALA A 53 -7.01 5.51 4.98
N ARG A 54 -7.56 4.52 5.70
CA ARG A 54 -7.23 4.28 7.13
C ARG A 54 -5.74 3.99 7.34
N SER A 55 -5.14 3.20 6.45
CA SER A 55 -3.71 2.87 6.51
C SER A 55 -2.86 4.12 6.23
N SER A 56 -3.22 4.95 5.25
CA SER A 56 -2.53 6.21 4.97
C SER A 56 -2.60 7.15 6.17
N GLU A 57 -3.76 7.32 6.79
CA GLU A 57 -3.90 8.16 7.99
C GLU A 57 -3.03 7.64 9.14
N SER A 58 -3.04 6.32 9.37
CA SER A 58 -2.21 5.69 10.41
C SER A 58 -0.72 5.91 10.15
N ALA A 59 -0.28 5.80 8.90
CA ALA A 59 1.10 6.08 8.51
C ALA A 59 1.46 7.55 8.76
N PHE A 60 0.60 8.51 8.39
CA PHE A 60 0.83 9.93 8.68
C PHE A 60 0.93 10.20 10.18
N LEU A 61 0.09 9.58 11.01
CA LEU A 61 0.19 9.72 12.47
C LEU A 61 1.55 9.23 12.97
N LEU A 62 2.02 8.08 12.52
CA LEU A 62 3.36 7.58 12.87
C LEU A 62 4.48 8.52 12.39
N MET A 63 4.34 9.09 11.19
CA MET A 63 5.27 10.10 10.66
C MET A 63 5.32 11.36 11.54
N ILE A 64 4.16 11.84 12.01
CA ILE A 64 4.07 12.98 12.93
C ILE A 64 4.85 12.69 14.23
N TYR A 65 4.74 11.48 14.78
CA TYR A 65 5.47 11.03 15.97
C TYR A 65 6.94 10.61 15.70
N GLY A 66 7.40 10.68 14.45
CA GLY A 66 8.77 10.31 14.06
C GLY A 66 9.05 8.82 14.03
N GLN A 67 8.01 7.98 14.11
CA GLN A 67 8.12 6.53 14.03
C GLN A 67 8.17 6.08 12.56
N LEU A 68 9.18 6.53 11.81
CA LEU A 68 9.23 6.35 10.36
C LEU A 68 9.36 4.87 9.93
N TRP A 69 10.05 4.06 10.73
CA TRP A 69 10.18 2.62 10.43
C TRP A 69 8.87 1.85 10.62
N ASP A 70 8.10 2.20 11.65
CA ASP A 70 6.74 1.65 11.82
C ASP A 70 5.80 2.17 10.74
N ALA A 71 5.94 3.44 10.35
CA ALA A 71 5.20 4.00 9.22
C ALA A 71 5.48 3.22 7.92
N GLU A 72 6.71 2.76 7.68
CA GLU A 72 7.05 1.90 6.53
C GLU A 72 6.19 0.63 6.47
N VAL A 73 6.04 -0.04 7.62
CA VAL A 73 5.24 -1.26 7.74
C VAL A 73 3.77 -0.96 7.43
N VAL A 74 3.24 0.16 7.90
CA VAL A 74 1.86 0.56 7.62
C VAL A 74 1.66 0.97 6.14
N VAL A 75 2.63 1.67 5.55
CA VAL A 75 2.59 2.06 4.12
C VAL A 75 2.53 0.85 3.20
N ARG A 76 3.07 -0.32 3.61
CA ARG A 76 2.88 -1.59 2.89
C ARG A 76 1.40 -1.88 2.60
N SER A 77 0.51 -1.65 3.57
CA SER A 77 -0.93 -1.83 3.41
C SER A 77 -1.54 -0.83 2.43
N VAL A 78 -1.00 0.40 2.40
CA VAL A 78 -1.40 1.44 1.43
C VAL A 78 -1.04 1.00 0.01
N PHE A 79 0.16 0.47 -0.21
CA PHE A 79 0.57 -0.04 -1.51
C PHE A 79 -0.31 -1.21 -1.96
N GLU A 80 -0.50 -2.21 -1.11
CA GLU A 80 -1.31 -3.41 -1.39
C GLU A 80 -2.73 -3.06 -1.81
N ALA A 81 -3.42 -2.24 -1.01
CA ALA A 81 -4.79 -1.84 -1.29
C ALA A 81 -4.89 -0.99 -2.57
N SER A 82 -3.91 -0.11 -2.81
CA SER A 82 -3.91 0.76 -4.00
C SER A 82 -3.64 0.00 -5.29
N LEU A 83 -2.69 -0.94 -5.28
CA LEU A 83 -2.41 -1.80 -6.43
C LEU A 83 -3.56 -2.76 -6.71
N LYS A 84 -4.14 -3.40 -5.69
CA LYS A 84 -5.32 -4.27 -5.87
C LYS A 84 -6.50 -3.50 -6.47
N PHE A 85 -6.77 -2.30 -5.95
CA PHE A 85 -7.80 -1.43 -6.51
C PHE A 85 -7.51 -1.13 -7.99
N ALA A 86 -6.33 -0.59 -8.29
CA ALA A 86 -5.94 -0.23 -9.66
C ALA A 86 -5.94 -1.42 -10.62
N PHE A 87 -5.59 -2.61 -10.13
CA PHE A 87 -5.63 -3.86 -10.89
C PHE A 87 -7.06 -4.29 -11.21
N ILE A 88 -7.98 -4.25 -10.24
CA ILE A 88 -9.38 -4.60 -10.49
C ILE A 88 -10.00 -3.66 -11.53
N VAL A 89 -9.78 -2.36 -11.40
CA VAL A 89 -10.39 -1.34 -12.28
C VAL A 89 -9.50 -0.94 -13.46
N GLN A 90 -8.49 -1.74 -13.80
CA GLN A 90 -7.51 -1.37 -14.83
C GLN A 90 -8.19 -1.11 -16.19
N ASN A 91 -9.05 -2.05 -16.60
CA ASN A 91 -9.81 -2.02 -17.84
C ASN A 91 -11.19 -2.67 -17.62
N ARG A 92 -12.12 -2.47 -18.56
CA ARG A 92 -13.49 -3.01 -18.45
C ARG A 92 -13.60 -4.48 -18.86
N GLU A 93 -12.70 -4.97 -19.71
CA GLU A 93 -12.72 -6.33 -20.25
C GLU A 93 -12.49 -7.36 -19.14
N ASP A 94 -11.50 -7.12 -18.27
CA ASP A 94 -11.11 -8.03 -17.20
C ASP A 94 -11.85 -7.78 -15.88
N PHE A 95 -12.60 -6.68 -15.78
CA PHE A 95 -13.17 -6.20 -14.52
C PHE A 95 -14.00 -7.26 -13.79
N SER A 96 -14.96 -7.87 -14.49
CA SER A 96 -15.86 -8.88 -13.92
C SER A 96 -15.09 -10.07 -13.34
N GLN A 97 -14.08 -10.55 -14.08
CA GLN A 97 -13.23 -11.65 -13.64
C GLN A 97 -12.40 -11.25 -12.43
N ARG A 98 -11.66 -10.13 -12.49
CA ARG A 98 -10.78 -9.69 -11.39
C ARG A 98 -11.58 -9.34 -10.14
N PHE A 99 -12.76 -8.75 -10.29
CA PHE A 99 -13.66 -8.45 -9.20
C PHE A 99 -14.16 -9.73 -8.50
N LYS A 100 -14.58 -10.75 -9.27
CA LYS A 100 -14.94 -12.06 -8.72
C LYS A 100 -13.75 -12.73 -8.03
N GLU A 101 -12.58 -12.72 -8.66
CA GLU A 101 -11.37 -13.31 -8.10
C GLU A 101 -11.01 -12.67 -6.75
N TYR A 102 -11.12 -11.35 -6.64
CA TYR A 102 -10.86 -10.62 -5.40
C TYR A 102 -11.91 -10.87 -4.32
N THR A 103 -13.19 -10.73 -4.65
CA THR A 103 -14.28 -10.73 -3.65
C THR A 103 -14.72 -12.12 -3.23
N LYS A 104 -14.59 -13.11 -4.13
CA LYS A 104 -15.06 -14.47 -3.89
C LYS A 104 -13.91 -15.45 -3.82
N ASP A 105 -13.14 -15.58 -4.89
CA ASP A 105 -12.20 -16.70 -5.00
C ASP A 105 -11.08 -16.56 -3.95
N GLN A 106 -10.48 -15.38 -3.78
CA GLN A 106 -9.49 -15.14 -2.72
C GLN A 106 -10.06 -15.31 -1.31
N PHE A 107 -11.30 -14.88 -1.08
CA PHE A 107 -11.96 -15.05 0.20
C PHE A 107 -12.17 -16.54 0.52
N GLU A 108 -12.66 -17.33 -0.44
CA GLU A 108 -12.81 -18.77 -0.30
C GLU A 108 -11.45 -19.47 -0.05
N LEU A 109 -10.37 -19.04 -0.72
CA LEU A 109 -9.02 -19.53 -0.45
C LEU A 109 -8.51 -19.19 0.95
N ALA A 110 -8.82 -17.99 1.46
CA ALA A 110 -8.49 -17.59 2.82
C ALA A 110 -9.24 -18.45 3.84
N LEU A 111 -10.55 -18.67 3.64
CA LEU A 111 -11.36 -19.55 4.49
C LEU A 111 -10.78 -20.97 4.58
N MET A 112 -10.28 -21.54 3.48
CA MET A 112 -9.63 -22.85 3.51
C MET A 112 -8.37 -22.88 4.38
N LYS A 113 -7.59 -21.79 4.39
CA LYS A 113 -6.38 -21.69 5.22
C LYS A 113 -6.74 -21.52 6.68
N ASP A 114 -7.75 -20.71 6.98
CA ASP A 114 -8.18 -20.45 8.35
C ASP A 114 -8.89 -21.67 8.96
N ASP A 115 -9.69 -22.41 8.19
CA ASP A 115 -10.22 -23.74 8.57
C ASP A 115 -9.09 -24.68 9.01
N GLN A 116 -8.04 -24.80 8.19
CA GLN A 116 -6.93 -25.70 8.49
C GLN A 116 -6.19 -25.27 9.76
N LYS A 117 -5.89 -23.97 9.92
CA LYS A 117 -5.25 -23.44 11.15
C LYS A 117 -6.12 -23.65 12.39
N ALA A 118 -7.43 -23.45 12.27
CA ALA A 118 -8.37 -23.64 13.36
C ALA A 118 -8.39 -25.11 13.82
N ARG A 119 -8.47 -26.05 12.86
CA ARG A 119 -8.40 -27.49 13.15
C ARG A 119 -7.06 -27.89 13.77
N ASP A 120 -5.96 -27.40 13.23
CA ASP A 120 -4.62 -27.68 13.75
C ASP A 120 -4.46 -27.16 15.18
N LEU A 121 -4.96 -25.96 15.48
CA LEU A 121 -4.97 -25.41 16.84
C LEU A 121 -5.83 -26.28 17.77
N LEU A 122 -7.08 -26.55 17.42
CA LEU A 122 -8.01 -27.32 18.24
C LEU A 122 -7.48 -28.73 18.54
N ALA A 123 -6.84 -29.40 17.58
CA ALA A 123 -6.25 -30.72 17.75
C ALA A 123 -5.12 -30.77 18.79
N ASN A 124 -4.49 -29.64 19.11
CA ASN A 124 -3.40 -29.54 20.06
C ASN A 124 -3.85 -29.09 21.47
N LEU A 125 -5.14 -28.86 21.68
CA LEU A 125 -5.69 -28.44 22.97
C LEU A 125 -6.03 -29.63 23.86
N ARG A 126 -5.88 -29.45 25.18
CA ARG A 126 -6.31 -30.44 26.18
C ARG A 126 -7.83 -30.61 26.23
N ASP A 127 -8.55 -29.50 26.05
CA ASP A 127 -10.01 -29.46 25.98
C ASP A 127 -10.42 -28.51 24.83
N PRO A 128 -10.60 -29.03 23.61
CA PRO A 128 -11.01 -28.24 22.45
C PRO A 128 -12.48 -27.78 22.52
N GLU A 129 -13.30 -28.37 23.40
CA GLU A 129 -14.73 -28.07 23.51
C GLU A 129 -15.02 -26.94 24.50
N ALA A 130 -14.06 -26.56 25.35
CA ALA A 130 -14.19 -25.43 26.27
C ALA A 130 -14.69 -24.15 25.57
N ASP A 131 -15.58 -23.39 26.24
CA ASP A 131 -16.28 -22.23 25.66
C ASP A 131 -15.35 -21.14 25.12
N GLN A 132 -14.17 -20.97 25.73
CA GLN A 132 -13.16 -20.01 25.29
C GLN A 132 -12.65 -20.24 23.85
N TRP A 133 -12.81 -21.47 23.33
CA TRP A 133 -12.40 -21.83 21.97
C TRP A 133 -13.52 -21.72 20.95
N ARG A 134 -14.72 -21.30 21.34
CA ARG A 134 -15.85 -21.10 20.43
C ARG A 134 -15.49 -20.22 19.22
N PRO A 135 -14.78 -19.08 19.35
CA PRO A 135 -14.40 -18.28 18.18
C PRO A 135 -13.53 -19.03 17.17
N ILE A 136 -12.73 -20.00 17.62
CA ILE A 136 -11.90 -20.83 16.74
C ILE A 136 -12.74 -21.93 16.10
N ARG A 137 -13.66 -22.55 16.86
CA ARG A 137 -14.61 -23.54 16.32
C ARG A 137 -15.51 -22.93 15.24
N ASP A 138 -15.90 -21.67 15.38
CA ASP A 138 -16.71 -20.95 14.38
C ASP A 138 -15.97 -20.75 13.03
N LEU A 139 -14.63 -20.87 13.01
CA LEU A 139 -13.82 -20.83 11.77
C LEU A 139 -13.74 -22.20 11.07
N VAL A 140 -14.11 -23.29 11.74
CA VAL A 140 -14.05 -24.64 11.18
C VAL A 140 -15.18 -24.81 10.16
N LEU A 141 -14.81 -25.07 8.91
CA LEU A 141 -15.78 -25.26 7.84
C LEU A 141 -16.44 -26.64 7.97
N PRO A 142 -17.74 -26.77 7.65
CA PRO A 142 -18.37 -28.08 7.47
C PRO A 142 -17.61 -28.91 6.42
N ASP A 143 -17.44 -30.21 6.65
CA ASP A 143 -16.62 -31.07 5.78
C ASP A 143 -17.09 -31.05 4.33
N ALA A 144 -18.41 -31.06 4.08
CA ALA A 144 -18.99 -30.93 2.75
C ALA A 144 -18.55 -29.64 2.03
N LYS A 145 -18.47 -28.51 2.76
CA LYS A 145 -18.02 -27.24 2.20
C LYS A 145 -16.52 -27.26 1.91
N ARG A 146 -15.73 -27.86 2.80
CA ARG A 146 -14.29 -28.01 2.63
C ARG A 146 -13.97 -28.86 1.40
N ASP A 147 -14.69 -29.95 1.18
CA ASP A 147 -14.51 -30.83 0.03
C ASP A 147 -14.93 -30.13 -1.28
N GLU A 148 -16.04 -29.39 -1.27
CA GLU A 148 -16.45 -28.52 -2.40
C GLU A 148 -15.33 -27.54 -2.79
N LEU A 149 -14.74 -26.83 -1.82
CA LEU A 149 -13.68 -25.86 -2.06
C LEU A 149 -12.38 -26.51 -2.54
N ARG A 150 -12.02 -27.68 -2.01
CA ARG A 150 -10.85 -28.46 -2.45
C ARG A 150 -11.00 -28.96 -3.89
N ALA A 151 -12.20 -29.39 -4.28
CA ALA A 151 -12.50 -29.80 -5.64
C ALA A 151 -12.48 -28.61 -6.61
N ARG A 152 -12.99 -27.44 -6.17
CA ARG A 152 -13.00 -26.22 -6.98
C ARG A 152 -11.61 -25.62 -7.21
N TYR A 153 -10.77 -25.59 -6.17
CA TYR A 153 -9.45 -24.96 -6.20
C TYR A 153 -8.34 -25.99 -6.02
N ASP A 154 -7.95 -26.61 -7.12
CA ASP A 154 -6.81 -27.51 -7.13
C ASP A 154 -5.49 -26.76 -6.76
N LYS A 155 -4.43 -27.51 -6.45
CA LYS A 155 -3.15 -26.92 -6.00
C LYS A 155 -2.54 -25.96 -7.06
N PRO A 156 -2.52 -26.29 -8.36
CA PRO A 156 -2.08 -25.37 -9.40
C PRO A 156 -2.88 -24.06 -9.44
N THR A 157 -4.21 -24.13 -9.38
CA THR A 157 -5.10 -22.95 -9.43
C THR A 157 -4.84 -22.04 -8.24
N ARG A 158 -4.71 -22.61 -7.05
CA ARG A 158 -4.37 -21.85 -5.82
C ARG A 158 -3.06 -21.10 -5.97
N ARG A 159 -2.00 -21.78 -6.41
CA ARG A 159 -0.69 -21.16 -6.61
C ARG A 159 -0.73 -20.06 -7.67
N ALA A 160 -1.43 -20.28 -8.78
CA ALA A 160 -1.58 -19.29 -9.84
C ALA A 160 -2.34 -18.04 -9.36
N MET A 161 -3.37 -18.21 -8.52
CA MET A 161 -4.08 -17.10 -7.90
C MET A 161 -3.20 -16.33 -6.92
N GLU A 162 -2.49 -17.02 -6.02
CA GLU A 162 -1.58 -16.39 -5.06
C GLU A 162 -0.47 -15.60 -5.74
N THR A 163 0.14 -16.14 -6.80
CA THR A 163 1.16 -15.43 -7.57
C THR A 163 0.59 -14.17 -8.22
N ARG A 164 -0.57 -14.27 -8.86
CA ARG A 164 -1.20 -13.16 -9.60
C ARG A 164 -1.63 -12.02 -8.70
N TRP A 165 -2.18 -12.36 -7.53
CA TRP A 165 -2.72 -11.40 -6.58
C TRP A 165 -1.73 -10.97 -5.49
N GLY A 166 -0.56 -11.59 -5.46
CA GLY A 166 0.59 -11.09 -4.71
C GLY A 166 1.06 -9.75 -5.26
N TYR A 167 1.68 -8.95 -4.39
CA TYR A 167 2.17 -7.60 -4.71
C TYR A 167 2.94 -7.52 -6.03
N VAL A 168 3.97 -8.36 -6.17
CA VAL A 168 4.85 -8.39 -7.35
C VAL A 168 4.07 -8.82 -8.60
N GLY A 169 3.17 -9.80 -8.48
CA GLY A 169 2.36 -10.27 -9.60
C GLY A 169 1.44 -9.17 -10.15
N ILE A 170 0.79 -8.41 -9.26
CA ILE A 170 -0.03 -7.27 -9.66
C ILE A 170 0.83 -6.19 -10.30
N LEU A 171 1.95 -5.82 -9.67
CA LEU A 171 2.83 -4.76 -10.16
C LEU A 171 3.38 -5.09 -11.55
N GLU A 172 3.85 -6.32 -11.77
CA GLU A 172 4.29 -6.78 -13.09
C GLU A 172 3.16 -6.75 -14.11
N SER A 173 1.94 -7.20 -13.73
CA SER A 173 0.80 -7.19 -14.64
C SER A 173 0.39 -5.78 -15.04
N LEU A 174 0.47 -4.81 -14.13
CA LEU A 174 0.20 -3.40 -14.43
C LEU A 174 1.31 -2.82 -15.32
N SER A 175 2.58 -3.08 -14.99
CA SER A 175 3.73 -2.59 -15.76
C SER A 175 3.76 -3.12 -17.20
N ARG A 176 3.37 -4.38 -17.41
CA ARG A 176 3.31 -5.02 -18.74
C ARG A 176 2.05 -4.68 -19.54
N SER A 177 1.12 -3.89 -19.02
CA SER A 177 -0.15 -3.60 -19.70
C SER A 177 -0.03 -2.64 -20.89
N GLY A 178 1.17 -2.13 -21.18
CA GLY A 178 1.42 -1.14 -22.23
C GLY A 178 0.99 0.28 -21.86
N ASP A 179 0.42 0.50 -20.68
CA ASP A 179 -0.04 1.81 -20.23
C ASP A 179 1.16 2.63 -19.69
N PRO A 180 1.46 3.81 -20.29
CA PRO A 180 2.55 4.66 -19.84
C PRO A 180 2.44 5.06 -18.37
N PHE A 181 1.22 5.14 -17.84
CA PHE A 181 1.00 5.48 -16.44
C PHE A 181 1.67 4.45 -15.50
N TYR A 182 1.59 3.16 -15.82
CA TYR A 182 2.11 2.11 -14.93
C TYR A 182 3.63 1.91 -15.03
N LYS A 183 4.32 2.51 -16.01
CA LYS A 183 5.75 2.28 -16.26
C LYS A 183 6.66 2.71 -15.10
N GLY A 184 6.30 3.77 -14.37
CA GLY A 184 7.11 4.33 -13.28
C GLY A 184 6.95 3.65 -11.92
N PHE A 185 5.99 2.72 -11.76
CA PHE A 185 5.66 2.17 -10.44
C PHE A 185 6.57 1.03 -9.98
N SER A 186 7.50 0.57 -10.82
CA SER A 186 8.50 -0.45 -10.43
C SER A 186 9.32 -0.01 -9.20
N GLY A 187 9.53 1.30 -9.03
CA GLY A 187 10.20 1.89 -7.87
C GLY A 187 9.52 1.59 -6.52
N LEU A 188 8.21 1.32 -6.51
CA LEU A 188 7.49 0.95 -5.28
C LEU A 188 7.97 -0.40 -4.69
N SER A 189 8.58 -1.26 -5.52
CA SER A 189 9.09 -2.57 -5.09
C SER A 189 10.17 -2.46 -4.02
N TYR A 190 10.98 -1.39 -4.07
CA TYR A 190 12.04 -1.18 -3.10
C TYR A 190 11.46 -0.93 -1.70
N SER A 191 10.58 0.07 -1.57
CA SER A 191 9.91 0.40 -0.30
C SER A 191 9.12 -0.80 0.23
N TYR A 192 8.43 -1.54 -0.63
CA TYR A 192 7.72 -2.75 -0.22
C TYR A 192 8.64 -3.83 0.35
N SER A 193 9.82 -4.02 -0.26
CA SER A 193 10.81 -5.01 0.21
C SER A 193 11.41 -4.60 1.55
N VAL A 194 11.75 -3.32 1.72
CA VAL A 194 12.23 -2.76 2.99
C VAL A 194 11.18 -2.95 4.09
N ALA A 195 9.92 -2.59 3.82
CA ALA A 195 8.82 -2.81 4.76
C ALA A 195 8.68 -4.28 5.17
N SER A 196 8.90 -5.21 4.23
CA SER A 196 8.86 -6.65 4.50
C SER A 196 9.98 -7.10 5.42
N HIS A 197 11.22 -6.63 5.20
CA HIS A 197 12.35 -6.93 6.09
C HIS A 197 12.11 -6.43 7.52
N ILE A 198 11.60 -5.20 7.66
CA ILE A 198 11.26 -4.61 8.96
C ILE A 198 10.16 -5.42 9.65
N GLN A 199 9.07 -5.72 8.93
CA GLN A 199 7.93 -6.46 9.47
C GLN A 199 8.31 -7.87 9.96
N HIS A 200 9.26 -8.51 9.30
CA HIS A 200 9.76 -9.83 9.71
C HIS A 200 10.87 -9.77 10.77
N ALA A 201 11.33 -8.57 11.15
CA ALA A 201 12.45 -8.35 12.05
C ALA A 201 13.68 -9.21 11.67
N ASP A 202 13.90 -9.40 10.37
CA ASP A 202 15.11 -10.07 9.91
C ASP A 202 16.33 -9.16 10.06
N TYR A 203 17.53 -9.73 9.92
CA TYR A 203 18.76 -8.99 10.14
C TYR A 203 18.84 -7.72 9.27
N SER A 204 18.40 -7.78 8.02
CA SER A 204 18.34 -6.61 7.15
C SER A 204 17.41 -5.54 7.71
N GLY A 205 16.19 -5.92 8.13
CA GLY A 205 15.21 -4.98 8.69
C GLY A 205 15.68 -4.30 9.98
N VAL A 206 16.22 -5.07 10.93
CA VAL A 206 16.70 -4.51 12.21
C VAL A 206 17.99 -3.71 12.03
N SER A 207 18.88 -4.13 11.12
CA SER A 207 20.16 -3.45 10.90
C SER A 207 19.99 -2.08 10.25
N ILE A 208 19.03 -1.88 9.34
CA ILE A 208 18.83 -0.60 8.66
C ILE A 208 18.44 0.52 9.65
N ALA A 209 17.57 0.23 10.62
CA ALA A 209 17.22 1.21 11.65
C ALA A 209 18.40 1.53 12.57
N MET A 210 19.13 0.49 12.99
CA MET A 210 20.32 0.64 13.83
C MET A 210 21.46 1.38 13.13
N ASP A 211 21.72 1.09 11.85
CA ASP A 211 22.70 1.80 11.04
C ASP A 211 22.43 3.30 11.10
N ARG A 212 21.18 3.71 10.88
CA ARG A 212 20.79 5.13 10.92
C ARG A 212 21.07 5.78 12.26
N GLU A 213 20.71 5.14 13.37
CA GLU A 213 20.92 5.67 14.71
C GLU A 213 22.41 5.83 15.07
N THR A 214 23.29 5.03 14.48
CA THR A 214 24.75 5.10 14.72
C THR A 214 25.48 6.16 13.89
N ARG A 215 24.81 6.81 12.93
CA ARG A 215 25.41 7.86 12.08
C ARG A 215 25.68 9.13 12.88
N SER A 216 26.56 9.99 12.34
CA SER A 216 26.75 11.34 12.88
C SER A 216 25.42 12.12 12.87
N PRO A 217 25.19 13.04 13.80
CA PRO A 217 23.91 13.75 13.93
C PRO A 217 23.40 14.35 12.62
N GLU A 218 24.26 15.04 11.86
CA GLU A 218 23.90 15.65 10.59
C GLU A 218 23.48 14.63 9.51
N ARG A 219 24.20 13.51 9.40
CA ARG A 219 23.87 12.42 8.46
C ARG A 219 22.60 11.68 8.86
N ARG A 220 22.40 11.46 10.16
CA ARG A 220 21.20 10.83 10.71
C ARG A 220 19.97 11.70 10.45
N ASP A 221 20.03 12.97 10.82
CA ASP A 221 18.90 13.89 10.78
C ASP A 221 18.48 14.19 9.32
N SER A 222 19.44 14.37 8.41
CA SER A 222 19.14 14.53 6.98
C SER A 222 18.51 13.28 6.36
N ALA A 223 19.03 12.08 6.66
CA ALA A 223 18.46 10.81 6.20
C ALA A 223 17.05 10.58 6.75
N HIS A 224 16.79 11.00 8.00
CA HIS A 224 15.47 10.94 8.61
C HIS A 224 14.46 11.82 7.89
N MET A 225 14.82 13.06 7.59
CA MET A 225 13.94 13.97 6.83
C MET A 225 13.70 13.50 5.40
N ALA A 226 14.73 12.98 4.72
CA ALA A 226 14.56 12.39 3.39
C ALA A 226 13.63 11.16 3.41
N HIS A 227 13.72 10.32 4.45
CA HIS A 227 12.82 9.19 4.64
C HIS A 227 11.37 9.64 4.87
N LEU A 228 11.15 10.64 5.72
CA LEU A 228 9.83 11.24 5.94
C LEU A 228 9.20 11.70 4.63
N VAL A 229 9.92 12.50 3.84
CA VAL A 229 9.40 13.05 2.57
C VAL A 229 9.09 11.96 1.56
N ARG A 230 9.91 10.90 1.50
CA ARG A 230 9.61 9.72 0.67
C ARG A 230 8.31 9.05 1.12
N LEU A 231 8.14 8.76 2.41
CA LEU A 231 6.95 8.10 2.94
C LEU A 231 5.67 8.90 2.67
N ILE A 232 5.73 10.23 2.86
CA ILE A 232 4.64 11.14 2.49
C ILE A 232 4.34 11.02 0.99
N SER A 233 5.37 11.09 0.16
CA SER A 233 5.26 10.99 -1.30
C SER A 233 4.68 9.66 -1.76
N ASP A 234 5.05 8.54 -1.12
CA ASP A 234 4.54 7.19 -1.39
C ASP A 234 3.02 7.12 -1.16
N CYS A 235 2.54 7.73 -0.06
CA CYS A 235 1.10 7.83 0.23
C CYS A 235 0.34 8.61 -0.86
N PHE A 236 0.87 9.74 -1.31
CA PHE A 236 0.25 10.53 -2.40
C PHE A 236 0.29 9.80 -3.74
N THR A 237 1.41 9.16 -4.08
CA THR A 237 1.55 8.33 -5.29
C THR A 237 0.50 7.21 -5.31
N CYS A 238 0.26 6.56 -4.18
CA CYS A 238 -0.79 5.55 -4.03
C CYS A 238 -2.21 6.13 -4.19
N PHE A 239 -2.44 7.34 -3.71
CA PHE A 239 -3.71 8.03 -3.92
C PHE A 239 -3.93 8.39 -5.40
N GLU A 240 -2.94 9.00 -6.05
CA GLU A 240 -2.98 9.35 -7.47
C GLU A 240 -3.20 8.11 -8.36
N LEU A 241 -2.56 6.99 -8.03
CA LEU A 241 -2.78 5.69 -8.65
C LEU A 241 -4.25 5.26 -8.60
N ARG A 242 -4.85 5.28 -7.42
CA ARG A 242 -6.27 4.92 -7.22
C ARG A 242 -7.18 5.88 -7.98
N LEU A 243 -6.94 7.18 -7.86
CA LEU A 243 -7.78 8.22 -8.44
C LEU A 243 -7.78 8.15 -9.97
N ARG A 244 -6.61 8.06 -10.60
CA ARG A 244 -6.48 7.97 -12.06
C ARG A 244 -7.10 6.68 -12.61
N ALA A 245 -6.87 5.55 -11.95
CA ALA A 245 -7.47 4.27 -12.34
C ALA A 245 -9.01 4.33 -12.25
N ALA A 246 -9.53 4.90 -11.16
CA ALA A 246 -10.95 5.08 -10.95
C ALA A 246 -11.61 5.97 -12.02
N TYR A 247 -11.03 7.15 -12.28
CA TYR A 247 -11.56 8.10 -13.26
C TYR A 247 -11.54 7.53 -14.68
N ARG A 248 -10.46 6.83 -15.05
CA ARG A 248 -10.38 6.15 -16.35
C ARG A 248 -11.45 5.07 -16.46
N PHE A 249 -11.60 4.23 -15.44
CA PHE A 249 -12.57 3.13 -15.46
C PHE A 249 -13.99 3.66 -15.61
N ALA A 250 -14.36 4.65 -14.79
CA ALA A 250 -15.68 5.27 -14.78
C ALA A 250 -15.92 6.26 -15.94
N GLY A 251 -14.94 6.51 -16.80
CA GLY A 251 -15.07 7.47 -17.90
C GLY A 251 -15.41 8.90 -17.44
N CYS A 252 -14.98 9.27 -16.23
CA CYS A 252 -15.27 10.59 -15.65
C CYS A 252 -14.46 11.70 -16.34
N ASP A 253 -14.94 12.95 -16.20
CA ASP A 253 -14.15 14.13 -16.56
C ASP A 253 -12.82 14.13 -15.79
N LYS A 254 -11.72 14.39 -16.51
CA LYS A 254 -10.36 14.34 -15.97
C LYS A 254 -9.89 15.68 -15.41
N THR A 255 -10.65 16.77 -15.57
CA THR A 255 -10.30 18.09 -15.02
C THR A 255 -9.93 18.05 -13.53
N PRO A 256 -10.67 17.34 -12.65
CA PRO A 256 -10.32 17.26 -11.23
C PRO A 256 -8.95 16.59 -10.95
N LEU A 257 -8.45 15.76 -11.87
CA LEU A 257 -7.12 15.13 -11.72
C LEU A 257 -6.00 16.17 -11.78
N ASN A 258 -6.17 17.24 -12.58
CA ASN A 258 -5.19 18.31 -12.68
C ASN A 258 -5.17 19.14 -11.39
N GLU A 259 -6.33 19.45 -10.81
CA GLU A 259 -6.42 20.15 -9.53
C GLU A 259 -5.71 19.37 -8.42
N VAL A 260 -5.99 18.06 -8.33
CA VAL A 260 -5.33 17.18 -7.37
C VAL A 260 -3.81 17.16 -7.58
N ALA A 261 -3.35 17.04 -8.82
CA ALA A 261 -1.93 17.00 -9.14
C ALA A 261 -1.21 18.30 -8.73
N VAL A 262 -1.83 19.47 -8.98
CA VAL A 262 -1.29 20.78 -8.56
C VAL A 262 -1.15 20.84 -7.04
N LYS A 263 -2.20 20.49 -6.28
CA LYS A 263 -2.14 20.52 -4.81
C LYS A 263 -1.06 19.61 -4.23
N ILE A 264 -0.92 18.40 -4.79
CA ILE A 264 0.12 17.45 -4.38
C ILE A 264 1.50 18.00 -4.71
N GLU A 265 1.70 18.58 -5.89
CA GLU A 265 2.99 19.10 -6.32
C GLU A 265 3.40 20.34 -5.53
N GLU A 266 2.49 21.26 -5.24
CA GLU A 266 2.72 22.40 -4.35
C GLU A 266 3.20 21.94 -2.97
N PHE A 267 2.55 20.90 -2.42
CA PHE A 267 2.98 20.33 -1.15
C PHE A 267 4.34 19.64 -1.25
N ARG A 268 4.59 18.83 -2.28
CA ARG A 268 5.91 18.19 -2.52
C ARG A 268 7.02 19.22 -2.67
N ALA A 269 6.78 20.31 -3.40
CA ALA A 269 7.73 21.39 -3.60
C ALA A 269 8.17 22.03 -2.27
N SER A 270 7.26 22.12 -1.29
CA SER A 270 7.59 22.61 0.06
C SER A 270 8.59 21.73 0.83
N MET A 271 8.78 20.48 0.40
CA MET A 271 9.63 19.47 1.03
C MET A 271 10.84 19.06 0.16
N ASN A 272 10.93 19.55 -1.08
CA ASN A 272 11.89 19.11 -2.12
C ASN A 272 13.34 19.07 -1.61
N THR A 273 13.76 20.09 -0.88
CA THR A 273 15.15 20.26 -0.44
C THR A 273 15.63 19.18 0.54
N ALA A 274 14.74 18.42 1.18
CA ALA A 274 15.14 17.40 2.16
C ALA A 274 15.95 16.25 1.52
N HIS A 275 15.54 15.81 0.33
CA HIS A 275 16.25 14.75 -0.38
C HIS A 275 17.59 15.23 -0.94
N GLU A 276 17.60 16.42 -1.56
CA GLU A 276 18.81 17.05 -2.09
C GLU A 276 19.86 17.27 -1.00
N ARG A 277 19.43 17.79 0.16
CA ARG A 277 20.29 17.99 1.33
C ARG A 277 20.87 16.67 1.85
N TRP A 278 20.06 15.62 1.93
CA TRP A 278 20.56 14.30 2.32
C TRP A 278 21.60 13.78 1.33
N MET A 279 21.35 13.91 0.02
CA MET A 279 22.30 13.49 -1.01
C MET A 279 23.64 14.24 -0.90
N GLU A 280 23.59 15.55 -0.68
CA GLU A 280 24.79 16.38 -0.49
C GLU A 280 25.59 15.97 0.76
N ILE A 281 24.92 15.75 1.89
CA ILE A 281 25.57 15.36 3.15
C ILE A 281 26.17 13.95 3.07
N GLU A 282 25.47 13.01 2.42
CA GLU A 282 25.85 11.60 2.40
C GLU A 282 26.92 11.30 1.36
N TYR A 283 26.87 11.97 0.21
CA TYR A 283 27.70 11.66 -0.96
C TYR A 283 28.52 12.85 -1.49
N GLY A 284 28.33 14.05 -0.92
CA GLY A 284 28.88 15.30 -1.46
C GLY A 284 28.08 15.85 -2.64
N SER A 285 28.38 17.07 -3.05
CA SER A 285 27.85 17.65 -4.30
C SER A 285 28.40 16.85 -5.49
N SER A 286 27.64 15.86 -5.98
CA SER A 286 28.05 15.14 -7.19
C SER A 286 28.04 16.12 -8.38
N PRO A 287 29.08 16.15 -9.23
CA PRO A 287 29.10 17.02 -10.39
C PRO A 287 27.88 16.68 -11.25
N ILE A 288 27.08 17.71 -11.57
CA ILE A 288 26.00 17.68 -12.54
C ILE A 288 26.39 16.73 -13.68
N TYR A 289 25.74 15.57 -13.82
CA TYR A 289 25.92 14.72 -14.99
C TYR A 289 25.58 15.58 -16.22
N PRO A 290 26.54 15.93 -17.08
CA PRO A 290 26.25 16.71 -18.27
C PRO A 290 25.70 15.74 -19.32
N GLY A 291 24.40 15.47 -19.27
CA GLY A 291 23.79 14.62 -20.30
C GLY A 291 22.54 13.90 -19.87
N CYS A 292 21.42 14.62 -19.82
CA CYS A 292 20.19 14.08 -20.35
C CYS A 292 19.47 15.23 -21.06
N LYS A 293 19.87 15.46 -22.32
CA LYS A 293 19.02 16.21 -23.23
C LYS A 293 17.74 15.37 -23.38
N THR A 294 16.62 15.98 -23.07
CA THR A 294 15.30 15.53 -23.49
C THR A 294 15.29 15.43 -25.01
N GLU A 295 15.24 14.20 -25.52
CA GLU A 295 14.62 13.90 -26.81
C GLU A 295 13.17 13.46 -26.57
#